data_AF-A0A373FPQ5-F1
#
_entry.id   AF-A0A373FPQ5-F1
#
_cell.length_a   1.000
_cell.length_b   1.000
_cell.length_c   1.000
_cell.angle_alpha   90.00
_cell.angle_beta   90.00
_cell.angle_gamma   90.00
#
_symmetry.space_group_name_H-M   'P 1'
#
loop_
_entity.id
_entity.type
_entity.pdbx_description
1 polymer ?
#
loop_
_entity_poly.entity_id
_entity_poly.type
_entity_poly.pdbx_seq_one_letter_code
_entity_poly.pdbx_strand_id
1 'polypeptide(L)' 'MDHNITTLKSYRAVLIPIDADPANLEDLADAGLLPTIRVKAGTSDQATAQAHIVSGKGVLRVERVDEVEA' A
#
# COMPACT_ATOMS: atom_id res chain seq x y z
N MET A 1 14.53 -25.08 -16.43
CA MET A 1 14.69 -23.73 -15.85
C MET A 1 13.30 -23.19 -15.57
N ASP A 2 12.87 -23.38 -14.33
CA ASP A 2 11.56 -22.98 -13.83
C ASP A 2 11.56 -21.45 -13.74
N HIS A 3 10.89 -20.80 -14.69
CA HIS A 3 10.68 -19.36 -14.61
C HIS A 3 9.73 -19.13 -13.44
N ASN A 4 10.29 -18.77 -12.27
CA ASN A 4 9.52 -18.31 -11.13
C ASN A 4 8.92 -16.95 -11.50
N ILE A 5 7.88 -16.96 -12.34
CA ILE A 5 7.08 -15.78 -12.64
C ILE A 5 6.36 -15.48 -11.33
N THR A 6 6.97 -14.62 -10.52
CA THR A 6 6.33 -14.13 -9.31
C THR A 6 5.19 -13.26 -9.78
N THR A 7 3.96 -13.80 -9.75
CA THR A 7 2.75 -13.06 -10.09
C THR A 7 2.68 -11.84 -9.19
N LEU A 8 2.90 -10.66 -9.77
CA LEU A 8 2.81 -9.40 -9.07
C LEU A 8 1.33 -9.13 -8.79
N LYS A 9 1.05 -8.90 -7.53
CA LYS A 9 -0.28 -8.59 -7.00
C LYS A 9 -0.45 -7.09 -6.90
N SER A 10 -1.68 -6.65 -7.05
CA SER A 10 -2.01 -5.22 -6.91
C SER A 10 -2.25 -4.93 -5.45
N TYR A 11 -1.51 -3.98 -4.89
CA TYR A 11 -1.66 -3.54 -3.52
C TYR A 11 -1.97 -2.05 -3.46
N ARG A 12 -2.91 -1.68 -2.61
CA ARG A 12 -3.24 -0.30 -2.25
C ARG A 12 -2.57 0.02 -0.92
N ALA A 13 -1.58 0.90 -0.95
CA ALA A 13 -0.92 1.38 0.24
C ALA A 13 -1.55 2.69 0.70
N VAL A 14 -1.89 2.77 1.98
CA VAL A 14 -2.33 4.01 2.65
C VAL A 14 -1.10 4.69 3.21
N LEU A 15 -0.89 5.94 2.81
CA LEU A 15 0.28 6.72 3.15
C LEU A 15 -0.04 7.68 4.30
N ILE A 16 0.94 7.84 5.19
CA ILE A 16 0.92 8.76 6.32
C ILE A 16 1.42 10.13 5.82
N PRO A 17 0.57 11.18 5.84
CA PRO A 17 1.02 12.54 5.57
C PRO A 17 2.03 12.99 6.64
N ILE A 18 3.01 13.80 6.24
CA ILE A 18 4.04 14.30 7.17
C ILE A 18 3.45 15.22 8.27
N ASP A 19 2.36 15.92 7.96
CA ASP A 19 1.64 16.82 8.88
C ASP A 19 0.43 16.18 9.56
N ALA A 20 0.21 14.87 9.38
CA ALA A 20 -0.95 14.21 9.99
C ALA A 20 -0.65 13.82 11.44
N ASP A 21 -1.61 14.10 12.31
CA ASP A 21 -1.51 13.72 13.72
C ASP A 21 -1.63 12.19 13.87
N PRO A 22 -0.67 11.51 14.53
CA PRO A 22 -0.69 10.07 14.69
C PRO A 22 -1.90 9.55 15.47
N ALA A 23 -2.51 10.37 16.32
CA ALA A 23 -3.72 9.99 17.05
C ALA A 23 -4.96 9.90 16.14
N ASN A 24 -4.96 10.60 15.01
CA ASN A 24 -6.08 10.64 14.06
C ASN A 24 -5.82 9.83 12.78
N LEU A 25 -4.64 9.20 12.62
CA LEU A 25 -4.31 8.46 11.40
C LEU A 25 -5.28 7.31 11.12
N GLU A 26 -5.66 6.55 12.15
CA GLU A 26 -6.59 5.42 11.96
C GLU A 26 -7.98 5.90 11.53
N ASP A 27 -8.49 6.96 12.17
CA ASP A 27 -9.79 7.56 11.85
C ASP A 27 -9.81 8.16 10.43
N LEU A 28 -8.74 8.85 10.03
CA LEU A 28 -8.57 9.39 8.67
C LEU A 28 -8.43 8.28 7.62
N ALA A 29 -7.79 7.17 7.97
CA ALA A 29 -7.65 6.02 7.09
C ALA A 29 -9.01 5.35 6.84
N ASP A 30 -9.84 5.27 7.87
CA ASP A 30 -11.19 4.72 7.79
C ASP A 30 -12.13 5.67 7.02
N ALA A 31 -11.99 6.98 7.25
CA ALA A 31 -12.70 8.02 6.51
C ALA A 31 -12.26 8.15 5.03
N GLY A 32 -11.20 7.45 4.61
CA GLY A 32 -10.66 7.52 3.25
C GLY A 32 -10.03 8.88 2.89
N LEU A 33 -9.65 9.67 3.90
CA LEU A 33 -9.06 10.99 3.75
C LEU A 33 -7.53 10.94 3.63
N LEU A 34 -6.92 9.79 3.91
CA LEU A 34 -5.49 9.60 3.72
C LEU A 34 -5.13 9.34 2.26
N PRO A 35 -3.96 9.85 1.80
CA PRO A 35 -3.46 9.57 0.47
C PRO A 35 -3.19 8.09 0.30
N THR A 36 -3.65 7.51 -0.81
CA THR A 36 -3.38 6.11 -1.14
C THR A 36 -2.68 5.99 -2.48
N ILE A 37 -1.79 5.01 -2.63
CA ILE A 37 -1.12 4.70 -3.90
C ILE A 37 -1.27 3.22 -4.22
N ARG A 38 -1.26 2.90 -5.51
CA ARG A 38 -1.31 1.52 -5.99
C ARG A 38 0.08 1.09 -6.43
N VAL A 39 0.57 -0.02 -5.88
CA VAL A 39 1.86 -0.61 -6.23
C VAL A 39 1.67 -2.07 -6.63
N LYS A 40 2.52 -2.55 -7.53
CA LYS A 40 2.54 -3.96 -7.95
C LYS A 40 3.70 -4.66 -7.25
N ALA A 41 3.39 -5.63 -6.40
CA ALA A 41 4.39 -6.34 -5.61
C ALA A 41 4.02 -7.82 -5.43
N GLY A 42 4.99 -8.68 -5.22
CA GLY A 42 4.72 -10.11 -4.97
C GLY A 42 4.13 -10.38 -3.58
N THR A 43 4.43 -9.53 -2.60
CA THR A 43 4.03 -9.69 -1.19
C THR A 43 3.63 -8.35 -0.57
N SER A 44 2.98 -8.44 0.59
CA SER A 44 2.56 -7.26 1.38
C SER A 44 3.76 -6.42 1.82
N ASP A 45 4.81 -7.05 2.32
CA ASP A 45 6.04 -6.37 2.74
C ASP A 45 6.74 -5.65 1.57
N GLN A 46 6.83 -6.29 0.42
CA GLN A 46 7.36 -5.67 -0.80
C GLN A 46 6.49 -4.49 -1.24
N ALA A 47 5.16 -4.60 -1.11
CA ALA A 47 4.25 -3.49 -1.41
C ALA A 47 4.49 -2.31 -0.45
N THR A 48 4.66 -2.56 0.84
CA THR A 48 4.96 -1.52 1.83
C THR A 48 6.29 -0.83 1.51
N ALA A 49 7.35 -1.60 1.26
CA ALA A 49 8.66 -1.04 0.93
C ALA A 49 8.61 -0.23 -0.37
N GLN A 50 7.97 -0.74 -1.43
CA GLN A 50 7.80 0.01 -2.67
C GLN A 50 6.97 1.27 -2.48
N ALA A 51 5.86 1.20 -1.74
CA ALA A 51 5.01 2.35 -1.50
C ALA A 51 5.78 3.45 -0.74
N HIS A 52 6.60 3.05 0.23
CA HIS A 52 7.49 3.97 0.93
C HIS A 52 8.52 4.60 0.00
N ILE A 53 9.21 3.81 -0.84
CA ILE A 53 10.23 4.29 -1.78
C ILE A 53 9.63 5.26 -2.82
N VAL A 54 8.48 4.89 -3.40
CA VAL A 54 7.83 5.69 -4.47
C VAL A 54 7.24 6.98 -3.90
N SER A 55 6.64 6.92 -2.72
CA SER A 55 6.00 8.10 -2.13
C SER A 55 6.93 8.97 -1.29
N GLY A 56 8.03 8.41 -0.75
CA GLY A 56 8.83 9.05 0.30
C GLY A 56 8.09 9.26 1.63
N LYS A 57 6.93 8.62 1.83
CA LYS A 57 6.07 8.76 3.02
C LYS A 57 5.98 7.47 3.80
N GLY A 58 5.68 7.57 5.10
CA GLY A 58 5.37 6.39 5.91
C GLY A 58 4.14 5.66 5.36
N VAL A 59 4.12 4.33 5.44
CA VAL A 59 2.97 3.52 5.01
C VAL A 59 2.25 3.04 6.26
N LEU A 60 0.97 3.37 6.38
CA LEU A 60 0.12 2.97 7.51
C LEU A 60 -0.30 1.50 7.36
N ARG A 61 -0.88 1.17 6.20
CA ARG A 61 -1.35 -0.18 5.88
C ARG A 61 -1.29 -0.42 4.38
N VAL A 62 -1.15 -1.68 4.00
CA VAL A 62 -1.26 -2.12 2.61
C VAL A 62 -2.38 -3.14 2.50
N GLU A 63 -3.25 -2.95 1.52
CA GLU A 63 -4.39 -3.81 1.26
C GLU A 63 -4.24 -4.42 -0.13
N ARG A 64 -4.40 -5.74 -0.24
CA ARG A 64 -4.37 -6.39 -1.56
C ARG A 64 -5.68 -6.05 -2.29
N VAL A 65 -5.56 -5.47 -3.46
CA VAL A 65 -6.65 -5.09 -4.38
C VAL A 65 -6.52 -5.87 -5.70
N ASP A 66 -6.02 -7.11 -5.63
CA ASP A 66 -6.17 -8.04 -6.76
C ASP A 66 -7.64 -8.05 -7.13
N GLU A 67 -7.92 -7.68 -8.38
CA GLU A 67 -9.24 -7.74 -8.98
C GLU A 67 -9.76 -9.15 -8.71
N VAL A 68 -10.75 -9.24 -7.82
CA VAL A 68 -11.65 -10.37 -7.78
C VAL A 68 -12.26 -10.41 -9.18
N GLU A 69 -11.72 -11.26 -10.05
CA GLU A 69 -12.46 -11.72 -11.21
C GLU A 69 -13.78 -12.28 -10.66
N ALA A 70 -14.86 -11.57 -10.98
CA ALA A 70 -16.22 -11.93 -10.65
C ALA A 70 -16.79 -12.86 -11.72
#